data_AF-A0A3S4HWM5-F1
#
_entry.id   AF-A0A3S4HWM5-F1
#
_cell.length_a   1.000
_cell.length_b   1.000
_cell.length_c   1.000
_cell.angle_alpha   90.00
_cell.angle_beta   90.00
_cell.angle_gamma   90.00
#
_symmetry.space_group_name_H-M   'P 1'
#
loop_
_entity.id
_entity.type
_entity.pdbx_description
1 polymer ?
#
loop_
_entity_poly.entity_id
_entity_poly.type
_entity_poly.pdbx_seq_one_letter_code
_entity_poly.pdbx_strand_id
1 'polypeptide(L)'
;MESLLKSEVISDDVRRLLLEIMFAGVNHSLISQVHAMLPALTVIVPDKKLQLVCLALLLAGLNEPLKAAKILSDIDFARGYGAASVISCTK
;
A
#
# COMPACT_ATOMS: atom_id res chain seq x y z
N MET A 1 -32.66 15.54 6.76
CA MET A 1 -31.42 15.09 7.44
C MET A 1 -30.36 14.88 6.37
N GLU A 2 -29.84 15.96 5.81
CA GLU A 2 -28.97 15.96 4.61
C GLU A 2 -27.56 16.44 4.94
N SER A 3 -26.99 15.99 6.06
CA SER A 3 -25.77 16.60 6.63
C SER A 3 -24.79 15.60 7.24
N LEU A 4 -24.69 14.38 6.71
CA LEU A 4 -23.70 13.40 7.17
C LEU A 4 -22.80 12.83 6.07
N LEU A 5 -22.88 13.36 4.84
CA LEU A 5 -22.08 12.90 3.71
C LEU A 5 -21.27 14.03 3.05
N LYS A 6 -20.83 15.03 3.82
CA LYS A 6 -19.53 15.63 3.48
C LYS A 6 -18.50 14.58 3.84
N SER A 7 -18.26 13.65 2.93
CA SER A 7 -17.03 12.88 2.86
C SER A 7 -15.89 13.88 3.09
N GLU A 8 -15.34 13.94 4.30
CA GLU A 8 -14.13 14.70 4.55
C GLU A 8 -13.10 14.15 3.58
N VAL A 9 -12.80 14.94 2.56
CA VAL A 9 -11.82 14.57 1.56
C VAL A 9 -10.50 14.54 2.30
N ILE A 10 -10.01 13.34 2.58
CA ILE A 10 -8.68 13.13 3.14
C ILE A 10 -7.68 13.82 2.21
N SER A 11 -6.89 14.76 2.73
CA SER A 11 -5.90 15.48 1.95
C SER A 11 -4.79 14.54 1.48
N ASP A 12 -4.09 14.91 0.42
CA ASP A 12 -2.99 14.11 -0.12
C ASP A 12 -1.86 13.93 0.91
N ASP A 13 -1.61 14.95 1.75
CA ASP A 13 -0.64 14.86 2.85
C ASP A 13 -1.03 13.79 3.88
N VAL A 14 -2.31 13.69 4.23
CA VAL A 14 -2.80 12.67 5.17
C VAL A 14 -2.73 11.29 4.52
N ARG A 15 -3.09 11.15 3.23
CA ARG A 15 -2.93 9.88 2.51
C ARG A 15 -1.48 9.42 2.50
N ARG A 16 -0.56 10.32 2.18
CA ARG A 16 0.87 10.04 2.18
C ARG A 16 1.36 9.60 3.55
N LEU A 17 1.01 10.34 4.61
CA LEU A 17 1.39 10.00 5.98
C LEU A 17 0.85 8.63 6.39
N LEU A 18 -0.41 8.31 6.07
CA LEU A 18 -0.99 7.01 6.37
C LEU A 18 -0.26 5.86 5.65
N LEU A 19 0.12 6.05 4.39
CA LEU A 19 0.89 5.07 3.64
C LEU A 19 2.30 4.88 4.23
N GLU A 20 2.97 5.98 4.60
CA GLU A 20 4.27 5.94 5.27
C GLU A 20 4.19 5.20 6.62
N ILE A 21 3.13 5.42 7.40
CA ILE A 21 2.87 4.68 8.65
C ILE A 21 2.71 3.18 8.40
N MET A 22 2.00 2.78 7.34
CA MET A 22 1.85 1.35 7.00
C MET A 22 3.20 0.70 6.69
N PHE A 23 4.05 1.36 5.89
CA PHE A 23 5.40 0.86 5.58
C PHE A 23 6.33 0.84 6.79
N ALA A 24 6.31 1.90 7.60
CA ALA A 24 7.04 1.92 8.86
C ALA A 24 6.58 0.79 9.80
N GLY A 25 5.26 0.55 9.87
CA GLY A 25 4.69 -0.52 10.67
C GLY A 25 5.22 -1.90 10.27
N VAL A 26 5.29 -2.19 8.97
CA VAL A 26 5.90 -3.42 8.44
C VAL A 26 7.37 -3.52 8.88
N ASN A 27 8.15 -2.46 8.67
CA ASN A 27 9.58 -2.44 9.01
C ASN A 27 9.88 -2.56 10.52
N HIS A 28 8.89 -2.22 11.36
CA HIS A 28 8.99 -2.27 12.81
C HIS A 28 8.15 -3.40 13.43
N SER A 29 7.74 -4.40 12.63
CA SER A 29 7.01 -5.59 13.10
C SER A 29 5.66 -5.30 13.77
N LEU A 30 5.01 -4.18 13.42
CA LEU A 30 3.65 -3.83 13.83
C LEU A 30 2.60 -4.54 12.96
N ILE A 31 2.72 -5.87 12.88
CA ILE A 31 2.00 -6.71 11.90
C ILE A 31 0.48 -6.59 12.05
N SER A 32 -0.04 -6.62 13.28
CA SER A 32 -1.49 -6.53 13.51
C SER A 32 -2.06 -5.15 13.16
N GLN A 33 -1.31 -4.07 13.40
CA GLN A 33 -1.71 -2.72 13.04
C GLN A 33 -1.75 -2.54 11.52
N VAL A 34 -0.73 -3.02 10.82
CA VAL A 34 -0.71 -2.96 9.34
C VAL A 34 -1.86 -3.77 8.76
N HIS A 35 -2.14 -4.97 9.27
CA HIS A 35 -3.30 -5.76 8.82
C HIS A 35 -4.63 -5.04 9.05
N ALA A 36 -4.80 -4.35 10.18
CA ALA A 36 -5.99 -3.56 10.46
C ALA A 36 -6.15 -2.37 9.49
N MET A 37 -5.05 -1.82 8.98
CA MET A 37 -5.05 -0.70 8.03
C MET A 37 -5.23 -1.13 6.57
N LEU A 38 -4.89 -2.36 6.19
CA LEU A 38 -4.96 -2.84 4.80
C LEU A 38 -6.31 -2.58 4.10
N PRO A 39 -7.49 -2.75 4.73
CA PRO A 39 -8.77 -2.45 4.10
C PRO A 39 -8.92 -0.99 3.65
N ALA A 40 -8.23 -0.05 4.31
CA ALA A 40 -8.26 1.38 3.98
C ALA A 40 -7.35 1.74 2.80
N LEU A 41 -6.55 0.80 2.26
CA LEU A 41 -5.58 1.10 1.22
C LEU A 41 -6.21 1.67 -0.06
N THR A 42 -7.45 1.29 -0.39
CA THR A 42 -8.21 1.83 -1.55
C THR A 42 -8.55 3.30 -1.40
N VAL A 43 -8.69 3.78 -0.17
CA VAL A 43 -8.94 5.19 0.16
C VAL A 43 -7.60 5.92 0.27
N ILE A 44 -6.57 5.29 0.82
CA ILE A 44 -5.24 5.89 0.98
C ILE A 44 -4.54 6.08 -0.38
N VAL A 45 -4.67 5.12 -1.29
CA VAL A 45 -4.05 5.15 -2.62
C VAL A 45 -5.13 5.04 -3.71
N PRO A 46 -5.67 6.16 -4.21
CA PRO A 46 -6.75 6.16 -5.19
C PRO A 46 -6.36 5.60 -6.57
N ASP A 47 -5.10 5.80 -6.98
CA ASP A 47 -4.59 5.24 -8.24
C ASP A 47 -4.47 3.71 -8.14
N LYS A 48 -5.19 3.00 -9.02
CA LYS A 48 -5.32 1.54 -8.92
C LYS A 48 -4.02 0.79 -9.17
N LYS A 49 -3.15 1.29 -10.05
CA LYS A 49 -1.87 0.64 -10.32
C LYS A 49 -0.93 0.82 -9.14
N LEU A 50 -0.83 2.04 -8.62
CA LEU A 50 -0.03 2.35 -7.44
C LEU A 50 -0.55 1.61 -6.20
N GLN A 51 -1.86 1.48 -6.05
CA GLN A 51 -2.48 0.70 -4.97
C GLN A 51 -2.01 -0.76 -4.98
N LEU A 52 -1.95 -1.39 -6.16
CA LEU A 52 -1.47 -2.77 -6.31
C LEU A 52 0.03 -2.89 -6.00
N VAL A 53 0.84 -1.92 -6.42
CA VAL A 53 2.27 -1.88 -6.07
C VAL A 53 2.47 -1.75 -4.56
N CYS A 54 1.76 -0.81 -3.92
CA CYS A 54 1.82 -0.62 -2.47
C CYS A 54 1.34 -1.88 -1.73
N LEU A 55 0.25 -2.51 -2.19
CA LEU A 55 -0.24 -3.76 -1.61
C LEU A 55 0.81 -4.86 -1.70
N ALA A 56 1.41 -5.07 -2.86
CA ALA A 56 2.43 -6.10 -3.03
C ALA A 56 3.63 -5.87 -2.11
N LEU A 57 4.09 -4.63 -1.98
CA LEU A 57 5.19 -4.29 -1.08
C LEU A 57 4.86 -4.54 0.39
N LEU A 58 3.67 -4.13 0.83
CA LEU A 58 3.20 -4.40 2.18
C LEU A 58 3.10 -5.91 2.44
N LEU A 59 2.55 -6.67 1.50
CA LEU A 59 2.46 -8.13 1.61
C LEU A 59 3.83 -8.81 1.67
N ALA A 60 4.81 -8.32 0.91
CA ALA A 60 6.18 -8.84 0.99
C ALA A 60 6.75 -8.70 2.41
N GLY A 61 6.62 -7.52 3.01
CA GLY A 61 7.10 -7.31 4.38
C GLY A 61 6.20 -7.88 5.48
N LEU A 62 4.95 -8.22 5.17
CA LEU A 62 4.08 -9.06 6.02
C LEU A 62 4.37 -10.56 5.88
N ASN A 63 5.50 -10.93 5.28
CA ASN A 63 5.93 -12.31 5.05
C ASN A 63 4.96 -13.11 4.14
N GLU A 64 4.34 -12.44 3.16
CA GLU A 64 3.52 -13.04 2.11
C GLU A 64 4.14 -12.85 0.70
N PRO A 65 5.41 -13.22 0.46
CA PRO A 65 6.15 -12.87 -0.76
C PRO A 65 5.56 -13.49 -2.04
N LEU A 66 4.93 -14.67 -1.94
CA LEU A 66 4.30 -15.32 -3.10
C LEU A 66 3.07 -14.56 -3.61
N LYS A 67 2.27 -14.00 -2.70
CA LYS A 67 1.12 -13.15 -3.07
C LYS A 67 1.58 -11.82 -3.63
N ALA A 68 2.62 -11.24 -3.03
CA ALA A 68 3.26 -10.03 -3.54
C ALA A 68 3.78 -10.20 -4.98
N ALA A 69 4.53 -11.29 -5.23
CA ALA A 69 5.06 -11.59 -6.55
C ALA A 69 3.97 -11.76 -7.60
N LYS A 70 2.87 -12.47 -7.26
CA LYS A 70 1.71 -12.63 -8.15
C LYS A 70 1.06 -11.28 -8.51
N ILE A 71 0.89 -10.40 -7.53
CA ILE A 71 0.32 -9.07 -7.80
C ILE A 71 1.26 -8.29 -8.73
N LEU A 72 2.58 -8.32 -8.49
CA LEU A 72 3.54 -7.59 -9.32
C LEU A 72 3.64 -8.14 -10.75
N SER A 73 3.48 -9.47 -10.95
CA SER A 73 3.47 -10.06 -12.29
C SER A 73 2.25 -9.67 -13.11
N ASP A 74 1.13 -9.38 -12.44
CA ASP A 74 -0.12 -9.00 -13.08
C ASP A 74 -0.17 -7.49 -13.42
N ILE A 75 0.81 -6.71 -12.96
CA ILE A 75 0.92 -5.28 -13.25
C ILE A 75 1.80 -5.08 -14.50
N ASP A 76 1.19 -4.56 -15.57
CA ASP A 76 1.94 -4.00 -16.69
C ASP A 76 2.65 -2.71 -16.26
N PHE A 77 3.89 -2.86 -15.81
CA PHE A 77 4.83 -1.75 -15.70
C PHE A 77 5.20 -1.32 -17.12
N ALA A 78 4.58 -0.23 -17.61
CA ALA A 78 5.12 0.46 -18.77
C ALA A 78 6.60 0.73 -18.50
N ARG A 79 7.48 0.20 -19.37
CA ARG A 79 8.94 0.19 -19.25
C ARG A 79 9.46 1.51 -18.65
N GLY A 80 9.90 1.48 -17.40
CA GLY A 80 10.42 2.67 -16.71
C GLY A 80 10.85 2.44 -15.27
N TYR A 81 10.21 1.51 -14.56
CA TYR A 81 10.60 1.16 -13.18
C TYR A 81 10.89 -0.34 -13.13
N GLY A 82 12.17 -0.69 -13.03
CA GLY A 82 12.59 -2.08 -12.94
C GLY A 82 12.00 -2.75 -11.71
N ALA A 83 11.19 -3.79 -11.91
CA ALA A 83 10.61 -4.62 -10.84
C ALA A 83 11.68 -5.20 -9.86
N ALA A 84 12.95 -5.19 -10.27
CA ALA A 84 14.07 -5.70 -9.48
C ALA A 84 14.55 -4.78 -8.34
N SER A 85 14.25 -3.47 -8.34
CA SER A 85 14.74 -2.56 -7.27
C SER A 85 13.78 -2.42 -6.09
N VAL A 86 12.53 -2.88 -6.24
CA VAL A 86 11.44 -2.64 -5.29
C VAL A 86 11.46 -3.65 -4.14
N ILE A 87 12.06 -4.82 -4.33
CA ILE A 87 12.07 -5.93 -3.36
C ILE A 87 13.24 -5.83 -2.35
N SER A 88 14.20 -4.90 -2.54
CA SER A 88 15.39 -4.77 -1.68
C SER A 88 15.15 -4.04 -0.35
N CYS A 89 13.93 -3.55 -0.07
CA CYS A 89 13.66 -2.72 1.11
C CYS A 89 13.09 -3.46 2.33
N THR A 90 12.84 -4.76 2.25
CA THR A 90 12.44 -5.56 3.41
C THR A 90 13.66 -6.35 3.91
N LYS A 91 14.19 -5.93 5.06
CA LYS A 91 15.23 -6.65 5.81
C LYS A 91 14.75 -8.04 6.23
#